data_AF-A0A6B3I0K3-F1
#
_entry.id   AF-A0A6B3I0K3-F1
#
_cell.length_a   1.000
_cell.length_b   1.000
_cell.length_c   1.000
_cell.angle_alpha   90.00
_cell.angle_beta   90.00
_cell.angle_gamma   90.00
#
_symmetry.space_group_name_H-M   'P 1'
#
loop_
_entity.id
_entity.type
_entity.pdbx_description
1 polymer ?
#
loop_
_entity_poly.entity_id
_entity_poly.type
_entity_poly.pdbx_seq_one_letter_code
_entity_poly.pdbx_strand_id
1 'polypeptide(L)' 'GASRTLPVTDLSLVVLIGASGSGKSTFAHKHFKPTEIVSSDFCRGLVADDENDQSASRDAFDVLHYIAGKRLA' A
#
# COMPACT_ATOMS: atom_id res chain seq x y z
N GLY A 1 -2.04 24.92 10.02
CA GLY A 1 -2.88 23.95 10.74
C GLY A 1 -2.03 23.22 11.75
N ALA A 2 -2.56 22.87 12.91
CA ALA A 2 -1.80 22.18 13.96
C ALA A 2 -1.30 20.82 13.46
N SER A 3 -0.06 20.46 13.82
CA SER A 3 0.48 19.13 13.56
C SER A 3 -0.31 18.10 14.37
N ARG A 4 -0.67 16.96 13.74
CA ARG A 4 -1.33 15.83 14.39
C ARG A 4 -0.36 14.66 14.45
N THR A 5 -0.03 14.21 15.64
CA THR A 5 0.81 13.03 15.86
C THR A 5 -0.05 11.76 15.86
N LEU A 6 0.38 10.74 15.13
CA LEU A 6 -0.20 9.40 15.12
C LEU A 6 0.86 8.43 15.65
N PRO A 7 0.76 7.95 16.91
CA PRO A 7 1.72 6.99 17.43
C PRO A 7 1.53 5.63 16.74
N VAL A 8 2.63 5.02 16.33
CA VAL A 8 2.68 3.69 15.70
C VAL A 8 3.83 2.92 16.36
N THR A 9 3.63 1.63 16.64
CA THR A 9 4.69 0.77 17.19
C THR A 9 5.65 0.33 16.09
N ASP A 10 6.87 -0.06 16.46
CA ASP A 10 7.91 -0.50 15.51
C ASP A 10 7.42 -1.61 14.56
N LEU A 11 6.67 -2.59 15.09
CA LEU A 11 5.95 -3.59 14.29
C LEU A 11 4.47 -3.21 14.22
N SER A 12 4.02 -2.80 13.03
CA SER A 12 2.64 -2.40 12.76
C SER A 12 2.29 -2.66 11.30
N LEU A 13 1.03 -3.02 11.05
CA LEU A 13 0.43 -2.95 9.72
C LEU A 13 -0.37 -1.65 9.60
N VAL A 14 0.17 -0.67 8.88
CA VAL A 14 -0.52 0.59 8.60
C VAL A 14 -1.31 0.46 7.30
N VAL A 15 -2.64 0.53 7.38
CA VAL A 15 -3.54 0.46 6.22
C VAL A 15 -4.06 1.85 5.88
N LEU A 16 -3.72 2.35 4.69
CA LEU A 16 -4.20 3.66 4.20
C LEU A 16 -5.55 3.52 3.51
N ILE A 17 -6.58 4.13 4.07
CA ILE A 17 -7.96 4.08 3.56
C ILE A 17 -8.37 5.47 3.06
N GLY A 18 -8.89 5.53 1.84
CA GLY A 18 -9.36 6.78 1.24
C GLY A 18 -9.68 6.63 -0.24
N ALA A 19 -10.47 7.56 -0.77
CA ALA A 19 -10.88 7.58 -2.18
C ALA A 19 -9.66 7.65 -3.14
N SER A 20 -9.88 7.33 -4.41
CA SER A 20 -8.88 7.62 -5.45
C SER A 20 -8.56 9.12 -5.46
N GLY A 21 -7.29 9.48 -5.66
CA GLY A 21 -6.84 10.87 -5.61
C GLY A 21 -6.72 11.50 -4.21
N SER A 22 -7.06 10.79 -3.11
CA SER A 22 -6.98 11.35 -1.74
C SER A 22 -5.55 11.52 -1.20
N GLY A 23 -4.52 11.25 -2.01
CA GLY A 23 -3.11 11.41 -1.62
C GLY A 23 -2.49 10.26 -0.82
N LYS A 24 -3.07 9.05 -0.84
CA LYS A 24 -2.53 7.87 -0.11
C LYS A 24 -1.07 7.58 -0.46
N SER A 25 -0.75 7.47 -1.75
CA SER A 25 0.61 7.19 -2.21
C SER A 25 1.58 8.31 -1.83
N THR A 26 1.15 9.57 -2.00
CA THR A 26 1.92 10.75 -1.56
C THR A 26 2.21 10.72 -0.06
N PHE A 27 1.21 10.37 0.76
CA PHE A 27 1.39 10.21 2.20
C PHE A 27 2.35 9.07 2.52
N ALA A 28 2.19 7.91 1.88
CA ALA A 28 3.04 6.74 2.09
C ALA A 28 4.52 7.06 1.80
N HIS A 29 4.82 7.62 0.63
CA HIS A 29 6.19 7.96 0.23
C HIS A 29 6.82 9.07 1.08
N LYS A 30 6.01 9.93 1.69
CA LYS A 30 6.51 10.96 2.61
C LYS A 30 6.91 10.39 3.97
N HIS A 31 6.25 9.33 4.43
CA HIS A 31 6.33 8.88 5.83
C HIS A 31 7.00 7.50 6.02
N PHE A 32 7.08 6.67 4.99
CA PHE A 32 7.64 5.32 5.05
C PHE A 32 8.73 5.12 3.99
N LYS A 33 9.65 4.18 4.23
CA LYS A 33 10.64 3.80 3.21
C LYS A 33 9.93 3.17 2.00
N PRO A 34 10.48 3.29 0.78
CA PRO A 34 9.91 2.64 -0.40
C PRO A 34 9.68 1.13 -0.19
N THR A 35 10.59 0.47 0.51
CA THR A 35 10.49 -0.96 0.79
C THR A 35 9.45 -1.30 1.86
N GLU A 36 8.95 -0.36 2.66
CA GLU A 36 7.90 -0.59 3.67
C GLU A 36 6.49 -0.46 3.09
N ILE A 37 6.35 0.06 1.87
CA ILE A 37 5.08 0.30 1.19
C ILE A 37 4.74 -0.91 0.30
N VAL A 38 3.50 -1.40 0.40
CA VAL A 38 2.95 -2.40 -0.54
C VAL A 38 1.68 -1.83 -1.13
N SER A 39 1.62 -1.69 -2.45
CA SER A 39 0.52 -1.04 -3.18
C SER A 39 -0.22 -2.06 -4.05
N SER A 40 -1.57 -2.05 -4.00
CA SER A 40 -2.40 -2.86 -4.89
C SER A 40 -2.21 -2.48 -6.36
N ASP A 41 -2.03 -1.19 -6.65
CA ASP A 41 -1.89 -0.68 -8.01
C ASP A 41 -0.56 -1.14 -8.61
N PHE A 42 0.52 -1.08 -7.83
CA PHE A 42 1.81 -1.65 -8.24
C PHE A 42 1.72 -3.17 -8.44
N CYS A 43 1.06 -3.90 -7.53
CA CYS A 43 0.87 -5.35 -7.69
C CYS A 43 0.07 -5.69 -8.95
N ARG A 44 -0.86 -4.84 -9.37
CA ARG A 44 -1.62 -4.99 -10.60
C ARG A 44 -0.74 -4.80 -11.83
N GLY A 45 0.13 -3.79 -11.82
CA GLY A 45 1.17 -3.62 -12.84
C GLY A 45 2.09 -4.85 -12.96
N LEU A 46 2.40 -5.53 -11.85
CA LEU A 46 3.22 -6.76 -11.88
C LEU A 46 2.54 -7.96 -12.55
N VAL A 47 1.21 -8.06 -12.50
CA VAL A 47 0.48 -9.24 -13.01
C VAL A 47 -0.20 -9.00 -14.34
N ALA A 48 -0.43 -7.74 -14.72
CA ALA A 48 -1.19 -7.37 -15.91
C ALA A 48 -0.52 -6.29 -16.79
N ASP A 49 0.70 -5.87 -16.47
CA ASP A 49 1.44 -4.79 -17.14
C ASP A 49 0.71 -3.41 -17.14
N ASP A 50 -0.37 -3.26 -16.37
CA ASP A 50 -1.15 -2.02 -16.19
C ASP A 50 -1.64 -1.87 -14.74
N GLU A 51 -1.21 -0.80 -14.06
CA GLU A 51 -1.62 -0.47 -12.69
C GLU A 51 -3.12 -0.08 -12.56
N ASN A 52 -3.82 0.12 -13.67
CA ASN A 52 -5.24 0.49 -13.69
C ASN A 52 -6.18 -0.66 -14.10
N ASP A 53 -5.66 -1.81 -14.55
CA ASP A 53 -6.49 -2.93 -15.03
C ASP A 53 -7.31 -3.61 -13.92
N GLN A 54 -8.55 -3.17 -13.73
CA GLN A 54 -9.43 -3.67 -12.68
C GLN A 54 -9.78 -5.17 -12.83
N SER A 55 -9.59 -5.78 -14.01
CA SER A 55 -9.83 -7.21 -14.21
C SER A 55 -8.86 -8.08 -13.40
N ALA A 56 -7.64 -7.58 -13.16
CA ALA A 56 -6.59 -8.26 -12.40
C ALA A 56 -6.63 -7.99 -10.88
N SER A 57 -7.74 -7.47 -10.35
CA SER A 57 -7.82 -7.06 -8.93
C SER A 57 -7.55 -8.20 -7.98
N ARG A 58 -8.12 -9.37 -8.25
CA ARG A 58 -7.95 -10.53 -7.39
C ARG A 58 -6.47 -10.93 -7.30
N ASP A 59 -5.83 -11.09 -8.45
CA ASP A 59 -4.43 -11.51 -8.54
C ASP A 59 -3.48 -10.47 -7.90
N ALA A 60 -3.76 -9.18 -8.10
CA ALA A 60 -3.00 -8.10 -7.46
C ALA A 60 -3.09 -8.15 -5.92
N PHE A 61 -4.29 -8.41 -5.36
CA PHE A 61 -4.47 -8.55 -3.92
C PHE A 61 -3.84 -9.84 -3.37
N ASP A 62 -3.83 -10.94 -4.13
CA ASP A 62 -3.14 -12.17 -3.72
C ASP A 62 -1.62 -11.94 -3.57
N VAL A 63 -1.00 -11.22 -4.52
CA VAL A 63 0.42 -10.80 -4.42
C VAL A 63 0.64 -9.89 -3.20
N LEU A 64 -0.22 -8.88 -3.01
CA LEU A 64 -0.13 -7.96 -1.88
C LEU A 64 -0.18 -8.69 -0.54
N HIS A 65 -1.15 -9.59 -0.37
CA HIS A 65 -1.33 -10.38 0.86
C HIS A 65 -0.15 -11.32 1.10
N TYR A 66 0.40 -11.92 0.05
CA TYR A 66 1.58 -12.78 0.17
C TYR A 66 2.80 -11.99 0.69
N ILE A 67 3.07 -10.82 0.12
CA ILE A 67 4.18 -9.95 0.56
C ILE A 67 3.97 -9.49 2.01
N ALA A 68 2.77 -9.01 2.34
CA ALA A 68 2.44 -8.57 3.69
C ALA A 68 2.60 -9.72 4.70
N GLY A 69 2.07 -10.91 4.37
CA GLY A 69 2.18 -12.11 5.20
C GLY A 69 3.63 -12.52 5.46
N LYS A 70 4.52 -12.44 4.44
CA LYS A 70 5.95 -12.75 4.63
C LYS A 70 6.69 -11.76 5.52
N ARG A 71 6.22 -10.52 5.62
CA ARG A 71 6.87 -9.47 6.43
C ARG A 71 6.38 -9.40 7.86
N LEU A 72 5.18 -9.93 8.11
CA LEU A 72 4.51 -9.88 9.41
C LEU A 72 4.47 -11.24 10.13
N ALA A 73 5.05 -12.28 9.52
CA ALA A 73 5.16 -13.62 10.10
C ALA A 73 6.22 -13.70 11.22
#